data_AF-A0A818DNG1-F1
#
_entry.id   AF-A0A818DNG1-F1
#
_cell.length_a   1.000
_cell.length_b   1.000
_cell.length_c   1.000
_cell.angle_alpha   90.00
_cell.angle_beta   90.00
_cell.angle_gamma   90.00
#
_symmetry.space_group_name_H-M   'P 1'
#
loop_
_entity.id
_entity.type
_entity.pdbx_description
1 polymer ?
#
loop_
_entity_poly.entity_id
_entity_poly.type
_entity_poly.pdbx_seq_one_letter_code
_entity_poly.pdbx_strand_id
1 'polypeptide(L)'
;MLNAYASSESALQIEVISPEIRGVGSKRYVDYTVKTKTTLPIFHQTESIVHRRYSDFEWLHKELEQADTKIVVPSLPDKAWQRQLPFRNDNGLFQDDFIEERRRGLEIFINKIAAHPLAQNERALHVFLLEPEIDLKKYVRGKIKH
;
A
#
# COMPACT_ATOMS: atom_id res chain seq x y z
N MET A 1 -35.59 16.89 -12.88
CA MET A 1 -35.02 15.53 -13.03
C MET A 1 -33.80 15.46 -12.14
N LEU A 2 -33.86 14.66 -11.07
CA LEU A 2 -32.74 14.53 -10.12
C LEU A 2 -31.69 13.59 -10.69
N ASN A 3 -30.44 13.99 -10.53
CA ASN A 3 -29.25 13.42 -11.14
C ASN A 3 -29.09 11.94 -10.76
N ALA A 4 -29.37 11.02 -11.68
CA ALA A 4 -29.22 9.57 -11.50
C ALA A 4 -27.76 9.09 -11.69
N TYR A 5 -26.79 9.91 -11.31
CA TYR A 5 -25.36 9.60 -11.33
C TYR A 5 -24.76 9.68 -9.93
N ALA A 6 -25.43 9.07 -8.94
CA ALA A 6 -24.66 8.47 -7.86
C ALA A 6 -23.89 7.33 -8.54
N SER A 7 -22.73 7.65 -9.12
CA SER A 7 -21.75 6.66 -9.55
C SER A 7 -21.62 5.67 -8.40
N SER A 8 -21.63 4.37 -8.67
CA SER A 8 -21.34 3.35 -7.68
C SER A 8 -19.99 3.69 -7.02
N GLU A 9 -20.01 4.46 -5.93
CA GLU A 9 -18.82 4.77 -5.17
C GLU A 9 -18.29 3.43 -4.69
N SER A 10 -17.09 3.08 -5.14
CA SER A 10 -16.46 1.84 -4.72
C SER A 10 -16.38 1.88 -3.20
N ALA A 11 -16.91 0.85 -2.54
CA ALA A 11 -17.03 0.83 -1.08
C ALA A 11 -15.67 0.99 -0.37
N LEU A 12 -14.56 0.74 -1.09
CA LEU A 12 -13.20 1.02 -0.69
C LEU A 12 -12.41 1.47 -1.93
N GLN A 13 -11.82 2.66 -1.86
CA GLN A 13 -10.96 3.26 -2.87
C GLN A 13 -9.62 3.61 -2.22
N ILE A 14 -8.52 3.21 -2.85
CA ILE A 14 -7.17 3.48 -2.38
C ILE A 14 -6.36 4.09 -3.52
N GLU A 15 -5.71 5.22 -3.26
CA GLU A 15 -4.82 5.89 -4.21
C GLU A 15 -3.40 5.93 -3.63
N VAL A 16 -2.41 5.63 -4.46
CA VAL A 16 -0.99 5.75 -4.10
C VAL A 16 -0.40 6.86 -4.94
N ILE A 17 -0.09 8.00 -4.31
CA ILE A 17 0.27 9.24 -5.01
C ILE A 17 1.49 9.91 -4.39
N SER A 18 1.91 11.02 -5.01
CA SER A 18 2.94 11.94 -4.49
C SER A 18 4.20 11.21 -4.01
N PRO A 19 4.94 10.55 -4.92
CA PRO A 19 6.20 9.94 -4.55
C PRO A 19 7.22 11.02 -4.18
N GLU A 20 7.78 10.92 -2.97
CA GLU A 20 8.74 11.89 -2.43
C GLU A 20 10.01 11.17 -1.99
N ILE A 21 11.17 11.70 -2.37
CA ILE A 21 12.45 11.20 -1.86
C ILE A 21 12.67 11.78 -0.46
N ARG A 22 12.67 10.93 0.54
CA ARG A 22 12.90 11.28 1.94
C ARG A 22 14.23 10.70 2.45
N GLY A 23 14.75 11.28 3.52
CA GLY A 23 16.02 10.88 4.13
C GLY A 23 17.25 11.59 3.54
N VAL A 24 18.43 11.30 4.11
CA VAL A 24 19.69 11.99 3.78
C VAL A 24 20.79 10.96 3.47
N GLY A 25 21.61 11.24 2.45
CA GLY A 25 22.75 10.40 2.06
C GLY A 25 22.33 8.98 1.65
N SER A 26 22.94 7.98 2.28
CA SER A 26 22.68 6.56 2.04
C SER A 26 21.38 6.05 2.66
N LYS A 27 20.69 6.87 3.48
CA LYS A 27 19.39 6.53 4.09
C LYS A 27 18.20 7.09 3.31
N ARG A 28 18.42 7.49 2.05
CA ARG A 28 17.34 7.97 1.18
C ARG A 28 16.41 6.83 0.77
N TYR A 29 15.11 7.11 0.72
CA TYR A 29 14.08 6.21 0.22
C TYR A 29 12.97 6.99 -0.45
N VAL A 30 12.18 6.31 -1.27
CA VAL A 30 10.97 6.88 -1.87
C VAL A 30 9.79 6.55 -0.96
N ASP A 31 9.12 7.60 -0.50
CA ASP A 31 7.90 7.55 0.28
C ASP A 31 6.70 7.85 -0.62
N TYR A 32 5.58 7.17 -0.38
CA TYR A 32 4.34 7.32 -1.13
C TYR A 32 3.24 7.77 -0.18
N THR A 33 2.41 8.68 -0.64
CA THR A 33 1.18 9.05 0.05
C THR A 33 0.09 8.05 -0.32
N VAL A 34 -0.40 7.30 0.65
CA VAL A 34 -1.52 6.37 0.48
C VAL A 34 -2.79 7.03 1.01
N LYS A 35 -3.73 7.33 0.14
CA LYS A 35 -5.05 7.87 0.48
C LYS A 35 -6.08 6.76 0.44
N THR A 36 -6.86 6.62 1.49
CA THR A 36 -7.95 5.65 1.56
C THR A 36 -9.27 6.37 1.74
N LYS A 37 -10.29 5.94 1.01
CA LYS A 37 -11.69 6.31 1.21
C LYS A 37 -12.55 5.07 1.24
N THR A 38 -13.46 4.95 2.21
CA THR A 38 -14.24 3.74 2.42
C THR A 38 -15.57 4.03 3.09
N THR A 39 -16.58 3.27 2.69
CA THR A 39 -17.90 3.20 3.35
C THR A 39 -18.09 1.86 4.07
N LEU A 40 -17.08 0.98 4.05
CA LEU A 40 -17.15 -0.33 4.70
C LEU A 40 -17.07 -0.19 6.23
N PRO A 41 -18.01 -0.77 6.99
CA PRO A 41 -18.08 -0.61 8.45
C PRO A 41 -16.96 -1.34 9.21
N ILE A 42 -16.19 -2.20 8.53
CA ILE A 42 -15.04 -2.88 9.15
C ILE A 42 -13.88 -1.90 9.42
N PHE A 43 -13.84 -0.77 8.70
CA PHE A 43 -12.88 0.30 8.93
C PHE A 43 -13.46 1.29 9.93
N HIS A 44 -12.66 1.68 10.93
CA HIS A 44 -13.10 2.61 11.98
C HIS A 44 -13.08 4.08 11.53
N GLN A 45 -12.50 4.37 10.37
CA GLN A 45 -12.47 5.70 9.75
C GLN A 45 -12.80 5.57 8.26
N THR A 46 -13.54 6.55 7.73
CA THR A 46 -14.01 6.56 6.33
C THR A 46 -12.99 7.16 5.38
N GLU A 47 -12.07 7.99 5.87
CA GLU A 47 -10.98 8.55 5.08
C GLU A 47 -9.68 8.50 5.86
N SER A 48 -8.55 8.27 5.18
CA SER A 48 -7.22 8.31 5.76
C SER A 48 -6.17 8.76 4.76
N ILE A 49 -5.10 9.36 5.27
CA ILE A 49 -3.90 9.69 4.50
C ILE A 49 -2.69 9.26 5.33
N VAL A 50 -1.92 8.31 4.82
CA VAL A 50 -0.73 7.78 5.50
C VAL A 50 0.46 7.78 4.54
N HIS A 51 1.66 7.79 5.13
CA HIS A 51 2.92 7.75 4.38
C HIS A 51 3.53 6.35 4.46
N ARG A 52 3.88 5.79 3.30
CA ARG A 52 4.40 4.42 3.18
C ARG A 52 5.57 4.38 2.22
N ARG A 53 6.64 3.69 2.62
CA ARG A 53 7.75 3.32 1.72
C ARG A 53 7.56 1.91 1.19
N TYR A 54 8.29 1.55 0.13
CA TYR A 54 8.21 0.22 -0.50
C TYR A 54 8.32 -0.95 0.50
N SER A 55 9.23 -0.87 1.49
CA SER A 55 9.39 -1.94 2.48
C SER A 55 8.18 -2.15 3.38
N ASP A 56 7.31 -1.15 3.52
CA ASP A 56 6.06 -1.28 4.28
C ASP A 56 5.03 -2.10 3.49
N PHE A 57 5.03 -1.99 2.15
CA PHE A 57 4.25 -2.86 1.27
C PHE A 57 4.79 -4.29 1.27
N GLU A 58 6.12 -4.47 1.33
CA GLU A 58 6.73 -5.80 1.51
C GLU A 58 6.29 -6.46 2.81
N TRP A 59 6.25 -5.69 3.89
CA TRP A 59 5.74 -6.17 5.16
C TRP A 59 4.28 -6.62 5.03
N LEU A 60 3.41 -5.80 4.44
CA LEU A 60 1.99 -6.18 4.25
C LEU A 60 1.85 -7.46 3.40
N HIS A 61 2.59 -7.55 2.29
CA HIS A 61 2.60 -8.74 1.43
C HIS A 61 2.96 -9.99 2.21
N LYS A 62 4.08 -9.95 2.95
CA LYS A 62 4.55 -11.06 3.78
C LYS A 62 3.54 -11.41 4.88
N GLU A 63 2.91 -10.41 5.49
CA GLU A 63 1.91 -10.63 6.53
C GLU A 63 0.66 -11.32 5.98
N LEU A 64 0.25 -11.03 4.74
CA LEU A 64 -0.89 -11.68 4.12
C LEU A 64 -0.56 -13.08 3.60
N GLU A 65 0.65 -13.31 3.09
CA GLU A 65 1.10 -14.64 2.64
C GLU A 65 1.21 -15.63 3.80
N GLN A 66 1.65 -15.16 4.96
CA GLN A 66 1.80 -15.97 6.16
C GLN A 66 0.53 -16.05 7.00
N ALA A 67 -0.48 -15.22 6.71
CA ALA A 67 -1.78 -15.38 7.34
C ALA A 67 -2.40 -16.68 6.84
N ASP A 68 -3.02 -17.47 7.73
CA ASP A 68 -3.76 -18.69 7.37
C ASP A 68 -5.07 -18.31 6.67
N THR A 69 -4.92 -17.72 5.50
CA THR A 69 -5.97 -17.15 4.70
C THR A 69 -5.78 -17.63 3.28
N LYS A 70 -6.88 -18.03 2.63
CA LYS A 70 -6.87 -18.48 1.23
C LYS A 70 -6.72 -17.30 0.24
N ILE A 71 -6.07 -16.22 0.66
CA ILE A 71 -5.89 -15.00 -0.13
C ILE A 71 -4.73 -15.26 -1.09
N VAL A 72 -4.97 -15.07 -2.38
CA VAL A 72 -3.89 -15.01 -3.37
C VAL A 72 -3.30 -13.61 -3.31
N VAL A 73 -2.14 -13.48 -2.65
CA VAL A 73 -1.44 -12.19 -2.53
C VAL A 73 -0.83 -11.83 -3.90
N PRO A 74 -1.21 -10.70 -4.52
CA PRO A 74 -0.62 -10.26 -5.78
C PRO A 74 0.87 -9.93 -5.59
N SER A 75 1.68 -10.16 -6.62
CA SER A 75 3.09 -9.80 -6.59
C SER A 75 3.28 -8.28 -6.49
N LEU A 76 4.30 -7.88 -5.73
CA LEU A 76 4.75 -6.48 -5.69
C LEU A 76 5.52 -6.10 -6.97
N PRO A 77 5.53 -4.81 -7.36
CA PRO A 77 6.36 -4.33 -8.46
C PRO A 77 7.85 -4.49 -8.12
N ASP A 78 8.68 -4.64 -9.15
CA ASP A 78 10.08 -5.06 -8.99
C ASP A 78 10.92 -4.13 -8.10
N LYS A 79 11.87 -4.74 -7.37
CA LYS A 79 12.70 -4.05 -6.37
C LYS A 79 13.73 -3.10 -6.98
N ALA A 80 14.17 -3.34 -8.21
CA ALA A 80 15.13 -2.46 -8.87
C ALA A 80 15.11 -2.64 -10.37
N TRP A 81 15.30 -1.53 -11.08
CA TRP A 81 15.69 -1.48 -12.48
C TRP A 81 17.19 -1.80 -12.67
N GLN A 82 17.77 -2.59 -11.75
CA GLN A 82 19.20 -2.86 -11.69
C GLN A 82 19.72 -3.54 -12.96
N ARG A 83 18.82 -4.25 -13.67
CA ARG A 83 19.14 -4.90 -14.95
C ARG A 83 19.37 -3.95 -16.11
N GLN A 84 18.81 -2.73 -16.10
CA GLN A 84 18.98 -1.82 -17.25
C GLN A 84 19.96 -0.66 -16.97
N LEU A 85 20.34 -0.40 -15.70
CA LEU A 85 21.29 0.67 -15.36
C LEU A 85 22.38 0.21 -14.37
N PRO A 86 23.31 -0.67 -14.78
CA PRO A 86 24.37 -1.23 -13.93
C PRO A 86 25.42 -0.20 -13.47
N PHE A 87 25.45 1.01 -14.05
CA PHE A 87 26.45 2.03 -13.77
C PHE A 87 26.07 3.04 -12.68
N ARG A 88 24.91 2.88 -12.02
CA ARG A 88 24.45 3.80 -10.98
C ARG A 88 24.45 3.17 -9.58
N ASN A 89 25.08 3.88 -8.63
CA ASN A 89 25.21 3.47 -7.23
C ASN A 89 23.86 3.42 -6.46
N ASP A 90 22.79 4.02 -6.99
CA ASP A 90 21.45 4.02 -6.40
C ASP A 90 20.51 2.97 -7.00
N ASN A 91 21.03 2.07 -7.85
CA ASN A 91 20.27 1.04 -8.57
C ASN A 91 19.10 1.59 -9.41
N GLY A 92 19.11 2.87 -9.78
CA GLY A 92 18.01 3.52 -10.50
C GLY A 92 16.77 3.80 -9.65
N LEU A 93 16.87 3.69 -8.32
CA LEU A 93 15.76 3.85 -7.37
C LEU A 93 15.12 5.24 -7.40
N PHE A 94 15.88 6.26 -7.82
CA PHE A 94 15.46 7.66 -7.83
C PHE A 94 15.21 8.21 -9.25
N GLN A 95 15.02 7.34 -10.24
CA GLN A 95 14.59 7.76 -11.58
C GLN A 95 13.07 7.95 -11.59
N ASP A 96 12.61 9.07 -12.14
CA ASP A 96 11.19 9.43 -12.16
C ASP A 96 10.32 8.35 -12.82
N ASP A 97 10.76 7.79 -13.95
CA ASP A 97 10.07 6.70 -14.65
C ASP A 97 9.92 5.45 -13.76
N PHE A 98 10.97 5.12 -13.01
CA PHE A 98 10.95 3.97 -12.11
C PHE A 98 10.03 4.21 -10.92
N ILE A 99 10.08 5.42 -10.36
CA ILE A 99 9.23 5.83 -9.26
C ILE A 99 7.75 5.77 -9.67
N GLU A 100 7.39 6.27 -10.84
CA GLU A 100 6.01 6.27 -11.33
C GLU A 100 5.52 4.87 -11.69
N GLU A 101 6.34 4.05 -12.35
CA GLU A 101 6.00 2.65 -12.65
C GLU A 101 5.77 1.85 -11.36
N ARG A 102 6.65 2.04 -10.38
CA ARG A 102 6.48 1.45 -9.05
C ARG A 102 5.22 1.95 -8.37
N ARG A 103 4.94 3.26 -8.37
CA ARG A 103 3.74 3.83 -7.77
C ARG A 103 2.48 3.17 -8.33
N ARG A 104 2.38 3.04 -9.66
CA ARG A 104 1.27 2.34 -10.34
C ARG A 104 1.15 0.88 -9.89
N GLY A 105 2.27 0.16 -9.85
CA GLY A 105 2.29 -1.23 -9.39
C GLY A 105 1.84 -1.38 -7.94
N LEU A 106 2.26 -0.47 -7.05
CA LEU A 106 1.86 -0.45 -5.64
C LEU A 106 0.36 -0.14 -5.48
N GLU A 107 -0.17 0.79 -6.27
CA GLU A 107 -1.60 1.11 -6.32
C GLU A 107 -2.45 -0.08 -6.76
N ILE A 108 -2.04 -0.78 -7.82
CA ILE A 108 -2.72 -1.99 -8.29
C ILE A 108 -2.65 -3.09 -7.22
N PHE A 109 -1.49 -3.28 -6.60
CA PHE A 109 -1.29 -4.27 -5.53
C PHE A 109 -2.25 -4.03 -4.37
N ILE A 110 -2.26 -2.81 -3.81
CA ILE A 110 -3.05 -2.53 -2.60
C ILE A 110 -4.55 -2.59 -2.88
N ASN A 111 -5.01 -2.11 -4.04
CA ASN A 111 -6.42 -2.21 -4.41
C ASN A 111 -6.87 -3.66 -4.61
N LYS A 112 -6.04 -4.52 -5.23
CA LYS A 112 -6.35 -5.95 -5.37
C LYS A 112 -6.46 -6.67 -4.01
N ILE A 113 -5.56 -6.36 -3.08
CA ILE A 113 -5.64 -6.87 -1.71
C ILE A 113 -6.91 -6.39 -1.03
N ALA A 114 -7.14 -5.08 -1.06
CA ALA A 114 -8.25 -4.44 -0.38
C ALA A 114 -9.63 -4.84 -0.92
N ALA A 115 -9.72 -5.26 -2.18
CA ALA A 115 -10.95 -5.81 -2.76
C ALA A 115 -11.35 -7.17 -2.18
N HIS A 116 -10.44 -7.89 -1.51
CA HIS A 116 -10.71 -9.23 -0.99
C HIS A 116 -11.29 -9.20 0.44
N PRO A 117 -12.51 -9.73 0.69
CA PRO A 117 -13.15 -9.64 2.02
C PRO A 117 -12.32 -10.25 3.17
N LEU A 118 -11.61 -11.35 2.91
CA LEU A 118 -10.73 -11.95 3.94
C LEU A 118 -9.54 -11.03 4.29
N ALA A 119 -9.03 -10.24 3.34
CA ALA A 119 -7.96 -9.28 3.56
C ALA A 119 -8.49 -8.04 4.29
N GLN A 120 -9.72 -7.61 3.98
CA GLN A 120 -10.42 -6.55 4.73
C GLN A 120 -10.55 -6.89 6.22
N ASN A 121 -10.62 -8.17 6.57
CA ASN A 121 -10.65 -8.63 7.96
C ASN A 121 -9.27 -8.81 8.61
N GLU A 122 -8.17 -8.66 7.86
CA GLU A 122 -6.81 -8.78 8.40
C GLU A 122 -6.36 -7.49 9.08
N ARG A 123 -5.89 -7.58 10.33
CA ARG A 123 -5.36 -6.44 11.07
C ARG A 123 -4.19 -5.77 10.35
N ALA A 124 -3.40 -6.54 9.60
CA ALA A 124 -2.30 -6.01 8.80
C ALA A 124 -2.76 -4.91 7.82
N LEU A 125 -3.89 -5.12 7.14
CA LEU A 125 -4.41 -4.15 6.17
C LEU A 125 -4.87 -2.85 6.84
N HIS A 126 -5.49 -2.95 8.01
CA HIS A 126 -5.92 -1.78 8.79
C HIS A 126 -4.72 -0.98 9.30
N VAL A 127 -3.71 -1.66 9.86
CA VAL A 127 -2.47 -1.00 10.27
C VAL A 127 -1.81 -0.31 9.08
N PHE A 128 -1.77 -0.98 7.93
CA PHE A 128 -1.20 -0.42 6.72
C PHE A 128 -1.95 0.82 6.20
N LEU A 129 -3.28 0.84 6.22
CA LEU A 129 -4.06 1.95 5.64
C LEU A 129 -4.36 3.09 6.60
N LEU A 130 -4.37 2.84 7.91
CA LEU A 130 -4.98 3.75 8.89
C LEU A 130 -3.98 4.34 9.88
N GLU A 131 -2.97 3.58 10.30
CA GLU A 131 -2.03 4.04 11.32
C GLU A 131 -0.98 4.99 10.73
N PRO A 132 -0.55 6.06 11.40
CA PRO A 132 0.46 6.95 10.84
C PRO A 132 1.81 6.23 10.64
N GLU A 133 2.19 5.36 11.58
CA GLU A 133 3.44 4.58 11.54
C GLU A 133 3.18 3.10 11.82
N ILE A 134 3.96 2.23 11.17
CA ILE A 134 3.92 0.79 11.39
C ILE A 134 4.98 0.40 12.43
N ASP A 135 4.58 0.34 13.71
CA ASP A 135 5.44 -0.16 14.79
C ASP A 135 5.48 -1.69 14.76
N LEU A 136 6.42 -2.23 13.97
CA LEU A 136 6.62 -3.69 13.81
C LEU A 136 6.90 -4.43 15.12
N LYS A 137 7.40 -3.75 16.16
CA LYS A 137 7.67 -4.38 17.46
C LYS A 137 6.41 -4.56 18.30
N LYS A 138 5.42 -3.69 18.11
CA LYS A 138 4.12 -3.74 18.79
C LYS A 138 3.05 -4.43 17.95
N TYR A 139 3.31 -4.65 16.67
CA TYR A 139 2.39 -5.33 15.80
C TYR A 139 2.18 -6.78 16.23
N VAL A 140 0.91 -7.16 16.40
CA VAL A 140 0.48 -8.53 16.65
C VAL A 140 -0.46 -8.94 15.53
N ARG A 141 -0.16 -10.06 14.86
CA ARG A 141 -1.01 -10.64 13.82
C ARG A 141 -2.39 -10.99 14.38
N GLY A 142 -3.42 -10.79 13.57
CA GLY A 142 -4.76 -11.24 13.89
C GLY A 142 -5.81 -10.64 12.97
N LYS A 143 -7.07 -11.02 13.22
CA LYS A 143 -8.23 -10.43 12.55
C LYS A 143 -8.70 -9.17 13.30
N ILE A 144 -9.46 -8.33 12.62
CA ILE A 144 -10.18 -7.24 13.28
C ILE A 144 -11.23 -7.86 14.21
N LYS A 145 -11.19 -7.48 15.49
CA LYS A 145 -12.21 -7.85 16.46
C LYS A 145 -13.29 -6.77 16.42
N HIS A 146 -14.53 -7.19 16.16
CA HIS A 146 -15.71 -6.35 16.32
C HIS A 146 -15.95 -6.04 17.80
#